data_AF-Q10SB5-F1
#
_entry.id   AF-Q10SB5-F1
#
_cell.length_a   1.000
_cell.length_b   1.000
_cell.length_c   1.000
_cell.angle_alpha   90.00
_cell.angle_beta   90.00
_cell.angle_gamma   90.00
#
_symmetry.space_group_name_H-M   'P 1'
#
loop_
_entity.id
_entity.type
_entity.pdbx_description
1 polymer ?
#
loop_
_entity_poly.entity_id
_entity_poly.type
_entity_poly.pdbx_seq_one_letter_code
_entity_poly.pdbx_strand_id
1 'polypeptide(L)'
;MTSLSRTLSRGGPMQPPGQRRILRTQTAVNLGEQIFDSEVVPSSLVEIAPILRVANEVEASNPRVAYLCRFYAFEKAHRLDPTSSGRGVRQFKTALLQRLERENEPTLRGRARKSDAREIQAFYQHYYKKYIQALQNVSDQVDRAQLTKAYQTANVLFEVLKAVTQQHSVEVDHEILEAADKVKEKTKIYLPFNILPLDPDSGNQAVMKFPELDDNALNEVMKKLFKNYKKWCKYLDRKSSLW
;
A
#
# COMPACT_ATOMS: atom_id res chain seq x y z
N MET A 1 32.09 -69.05 46.51
CA MET A 1 32.97 -67.85 46.49
C MET A 1 32.26 -66.83 45.63
N THR A 2 31.75 -65.68 46.05
CA THR A 2 32.20 -64.64 47.01
C THR A 2 30.96 -63.75 47.27
N SER A 3 30.49 -63.60 48.51
CA SER A 3 30.80 -62.55 49.50
C SER A 3 30.40 -61.11 49.12
N LEU A 4 29.45 -60.61 49.92
CA LEU A 4 29.05 -59.21 50.13
C LEU A 4 30.23 -58.26 50.32
N SER A 5 30.07 -56.99 49.92
CA SER A 5 30.63 -55.85 50.67
C SER A 5 29.91 -54.54 50.35
N ARG A 6 29.56 -53.86 51.44
CA ARG A 6 28.89 -52.58 51.59
C ARG A 6 29.96 -51.48 51.74
N THR A 7 29.83 -50.33 51.08
CA THR A 7 30.45 -49.08 51.55
C THR A 7 29.50 -47.90 51.34
N LEU A 8 29.48 -47.01 52.33
CA LEU A 8 28.62 -45.86 52.52
C LEU A 8 29.37 -44.57 52.16
N SER A 9 28.56 -43.54 51.84
CA SER A 9 28.78 -42.10 52.01
C SER A 9 29.74 -41.34 51.09
N ARG A 10 29.16 -40.39 50.33
CA ARG A 10 29.60 -38.98 50.38
C ARG A 10 28.47 -38.05 49.95
N GLY A 11 28.00 -37.23 50.89
CA GLY A 11 27.06 -36.13 50.61
C GLY A 11 27.69 -35.09 49.68
N GLY A 12 26.91 -34.65 48.70
CA GLY A 12 27.18 -33.47 47.87
C GLY A 12 26.18 -32.36 48.21
N PRO A 13 26.59 -31.08 48.20
CA PRO A 13 25.77 -29.97 48.68
C PRO A 13 24.63 -29.64 47.70
N MET A 14 23.48 -29.23 48.25
CA MET A 14 22.41 -28.59 47.48
C MET A 14 22.92 -27.33 46.79
N GLN A 15 22.85 -27.30 45.46
CA GLN A 15 23.03 -26.07 44.70
C GLN A 15 21.74 -25.22 44.79
N PRO A 16 21.84 -23.90 45.04
CA PRO A 16 20.69 -23.01 45.00
C PRO A 16 20.20 -22.87 43.53
N PRO A 17 18.90 -22.61 43.31
CA PRO A 17 18.37 -22.44 41.97
C PRO A 17 19.04 -21.24 41.30
N GLY A 18 19.88 -21.52 40.31
CA GLY A 18 20.55 -20.49 39.52
C GLY A 18 19.54 -19.54 38.90
N GLN A 19 19.75 -18.24 39.11
CA GLN A 19 19.07 -17.19 38.36
C GLN A 19 19.22 -17.52 36.87
N ARG A 20 18.11 -17.88 36.22
CA ARG A 20 18.02 -17.91 34.76
C ARG A 20 18.28 -16.49 34.28
N ARG A 21 19.54 -16.18 34.00
CA ARG A 21 19.95 -14.97 33.32
C ARG A 21 19.27 -15.04 31.96
N ILE A 22 18.18 -14.29 31.81
CA ILE A 22 17.55 -14.05 30.52
C ILE A 22 18.64 -13.36 29.70
N LEU A 23 19.33 -14.14 28.86
CA LEU A 23 20.19 -13.61 27.82
C LEU A 23 19.26 -12.81 26.92
N ARG A 24 19.34 -11.49 27.06
CA ARG A 24 18.66 -10.53 26.21
C ARG A 24 19.17 -10.79 24.79
N THR A 25 18.38 -11.53 24.01
CA THR A 25 18.65 -11.76 22.60
C THR A 25 18.84 -10.40 21.94
N GLN A 26 20.04 -10.15 21.42
CA GLN A 26 20.29 -8.99 20.59
C GLN A 26 19.62 -9.22 19.23
N THR A 27 18.30 -9.00 19.18
CA THR A 27 17.50 -9.05 17.95
C THR A 27 17.52 -7.69 17.23
N ALA A 28 18.31 -6.72 17.70
CA ALA A 28 18.22 -5.33 17.25
C ALA A 28 18.83 -5.06 15.85
N VAL A 29 19.67 -5.96 15.30
CA VAL A 29 20.40 -5.65 14.06
C VAL A 29 19.77 -6.31 12.82
N ASN A 30 19.11 -7.46 12.94
CA ASN A 30 18.53 -8.19 11.79
C ASN A 30 17.00 -8.18 11.70
N LEU A 31 16.27 -7.63 12.68
CA LEU A 31 14.80 -7.55 12.61
C LEU A 31 14.32 -6.38 11.73
N GLY A 32 15.22 -5.45 11.39
CA GLY A 32 14.88 -4.25 10.65
C GLY A 32 14.46 -4.51 9.21
N GLU A 33 15.10 -5.43 8.50
CA GLU A 33 14.85 -5.61 7.05
C GLU A 33 13.52 -6.32 6.76
N GLN A 34 13.14 -7.33 7.55
CA GLN A 34 11.90 -8.11 7.33
C GLN A 34 10.61 -7.38 7.73
N ILE A 35 10.67 -6.35 8.58
CA ILE A 35 9.47 -5.59 9.00
C ILE A 35 8.92 -4.71 7.86
N PHE A 36 9.73 -4.42 6.84
CA PHE A 36 9.36 -3.48 5.77
C PHE A 36 9.09 -4.12 4.42
N ASP A 37 9.08 -5.45 4.36
CA ASP A 37 8.35 -6.12 3.31
C ASP A 37 6.89 -5.69 3.43
N SER A 38 6.30 -5.24 2.33
CA SER A 38 5.01 -4.52 2.22
C SER A 38 3.78 -5.25 2.81
N GLU A 39 3.99 -6.36 3.49
CA GLU A 39 3.03 -7.29 4.06
C GLU A 39 2.84 -7.12 5.58
N VAL A 40 3.75 -6.45 6.31
CA VAL A 40 3.67 -6.35 7.79
C VAL A 40 3.24 -4.95 8.26
N VAL A 41 2.14 -4.44 7.72
CA VAL A 41 1.51 -3.20 8.22
C VAL A 41 0.45 -3.56 9.26
N PRO A 42 0.43 -2.93 10.46
CA PRO A 42 -0.62 -3.14 11.45
C PRO A 42 -2.02 -2.90 10.87
N SER A 43 -3.02 -3.65 11.31
CA SER A 43 -4.40 -3.56 10.78
C SER A 43 -5.01 -2.17 10.95
N SER A 44 -4.65 -1.44 12.01
CA SER A 44 -5.07 -0.05 12.23
C SER A 44 -4.45 0.97 11.26
N LEU A 45 -3.45 0.54 10.47
CA LEU A 45 -2.66 1.37 9.57
C LEU A 45 -2.71 0.86 8.12
N VAL A 46 -3.71 0.07 7.73
CA VAL A 46 -3.82 -0.49 6.37
C VAL A 46 -3.73 0.59 5.27
N GLU A 47 -4.18 1.81 5.55
CA GLU A 47 -4.12 2.95 4.62
C GLU A 47 -2.70 3.39 4.22
N ILE A 48 -1.67 3.10 5.03
CA ILE A 48 -0.28 3.45 4.68
C ILE A 48 0.40 2.38 3.81
N ALA A 49 -0.16 1.18 3.72
CA ALA A 49 0.46 0.07 2.97
C ALA A 49 0.68 0.40 1.47
N PRO A 50 -0.27 1.04 0.75
CA PRO A 50 -0.03 1.46 -0.63
C PRO A 50 1.14 2.45 -0.76
N ILE A 51 1.33 3.32 0.22
CA ILE A 51 2.41 4.32 0.21
C ILE A 51 3.78 3.64 0.31
N LEU A 52 3.91 2.65 1.20
CA LEU A 52 5.15 1.89 1.37
C LEU A 52 5.46 1.00 0.16
N ARG A 53 4.43 0.40 -0.45
CA ARG A 53 4.59 -0.35 -1.71
C ARG A 53 5.18 0.53 -2.79
N VAL A 54 4.57 1.70 -3.00
CA VAL A 54 5.05 2.68 -3.98
C VAL A 54 6.47 3.14 -3.64
N ALA A 55 6.78 3.39 -2.37
CA ALA A 55 8.13 3.78 -1.95
C ALA A 55 9.18 2.74 -2.35
N ASN A 56 8.90 1.44 -2.15
CA ASN A 56 9.80 0.36 -2.54
C ASN A 56 9.94 0.23 -4.08
N GLU A 57 8.86 0.49 -4.84
CA GLU A 57 8.90 0.48 -6.31
C GLU A 57 9.75 1.61 -6.89
N VAL A 58 9.64 2.81 -6.32
CA VAL A 58 10.36 3.99 -6.84
C VAL A 58 11.80 4.07 -6.33
N GLU A 59 12.17 3.29 -5.30
CA GLU A 59 13.51 3.29 -4.69
C GLU A 59 14.63 3.05 -5.71
N ALA A 60 14.44 2.12 -6.65
CA ALA A 60 15.41 1.85 -7.70
C ALA A 60 15.54 3.01 -8.71
N SER A 61 14.50 3.81 -8.89
CA SER A 61 14.49 4.92 -9.86
C SER A 61 14.97 6.23 -9.24
N ASN A 62 14.49 6.57 -8.04
CA ASN A 62 14.92 7.73 -7.29
C ASN A 62 14.85 7.45 -5.79
N PRO A 63 16.00 7.14 -5.15
CA PRO A 63 16.06 6.85 -3.71
C PRO A 63 15.56 8.00 -2.83
N ARG A 64 15.72 9.26 -3.28
CA ARG A 64 15.26 10.42 -2.50
C ARG A 64 13.75 10.51 -2.49
N VAL A 65 13.08 10.25 -3.61
CA VAL A 65 11.61 10.22 -3.65
C VAL A 65 11.07 9.05 -2.81
N ALA A 66 11.70 7.88 -2.84
CA ALA A 66 11.33 6.77 -1.96
C ALA A 66 11.42 7.14 -0.47
N TYR A 67 12.49 7.83 -0.08
CA TYR A 67 12.63 8.37 1.27
C TYR A 67 11.48 9.32 1.64
N LEU A 68 11.13 10.26 0.75
CA LEU A 68 10.02 11.20 0.99
C LEU A 68 8.67 10.47 1.13
N CYS A 69 8.43 9.43 0.33
CA CYS A 69 7.24 8.58 0.46
C CYS A 69 7.19 7.87 1.83
N ARG A 70 8.32 7.32 2.30
CA ARG A 70 8.41 6.68 3.63
C ARG A 70 8.21 7.70 4.76
N PHE A 71 8.76 8.90 4.61
CA PHE A 71 8.58 9.98 5.58
C PHE A 71 7.12 10.41 5.67
N TYR A 72 6.45 10.60 4.53
CA TYR A 72 5.01 10.87 4.49
C TYR A 72 4.18 9.73 5.08
N ALA A 73 4.55 8.47 4.83
CA ALA A 73 3.89 7.32 5.44
C ALA A 73 4.00 7.34 6.97
N PHE A 74 5.17 7.73 7.51
CA PHE A 74 5.36 7.90 8.95
C PHE A 74 4.49 9.02 9.52
N GLU A 75 4.45 10.19 8.88
CA GLU A 75 3.56 11.27 9.31
C GLU A 75 2.09 10.86 9.27
N LYS A 76 1.65 10.20 8.20
CA LYS A 76 0.27 9.71 8.06
C LYS A 76 -0.06 8.68 9.14
N ALA A 77 0.86 7.76 9.44
CA ALA A 77 0.70 6.83 10.56
C ALA A 77 0.62 7.54 11.92
N HIS A 78 1.35 8.64 12.11
CA HIS A 78 1.26 9.44 13.32
C HIS A 78 -0.09 10.15 13.45
N ARG A 79 -0.64 10.70 12.35
CA ARG A 79 -1.98 11.31 12.33
C ARG A 79 -3.09 10.30 12.61
N LEU A 80 -2.97 9.07 12.09
CA LEU A 80 -3.98 8.01 12.28
C LEU A 80 -4.05 7.48 13.71
N ASP A 81 -2.91 7.33 14.41
CA ASP A 81 -2.87 6.89 15.80
C ASP A 81 -1.80 7.65 16.59
N PRO A 82 -2.07 8.89 17.04
CA PRO A 82 -1.09 9.70 17.75
C PRO A 82 -0.55 9.01 19.01
N THR A 83 -1.43 8.27 19.71
CA THR A 83 -1.10 7.54 20.95
C THR A 83 -0.31 6.24 20.74
N SER A 84 -0.20 5.75 19.50
CA SER A 84 0.38 4.45 19.18
C SER A 84 -0.23 3.30 19.99
N SER A 85 -1.54 3.36 20.20
CA SER A 85 -2.31 2.43 21.03
C SER A 85 -2.65 1.12 20.29
N GLY A 86 -2.59 1.11 18.96
CA GLY A 86 -2.86 -0.09 18.16
C GLY A 86 -1.80 -1.19 18.34
N ARG A 87 -2.21 -2.45 18.21
CA ARG A 87 -1.32 -3.61 18.30
C ARG A 87 -0.17 -3.47 17.31
N GLY A 88 1.07 -3.50 17.79
CA GLY A 88 2.27 -3.42 16.95
C GLY A 88 2.57 -2.05 16.34
N VAL A 89 1.69 -1.04 16.50
CA VAL A 89 1.86 0.30 15.90
C VAL A 89 3.11 0.99 16.40
N ARG A 90 3.38 0.94 17.71
CA ARG A 90 4.59 1.54 18.29
C ARG A 90 5.87 0.91 17.75
N GLN A 91 5.89 -0.42 17.63
CA GLN A 91 7.05 -1.16 17.08
C GLN A 91 7.27 -0.78 15.62
N PHE A 92 6.19 -0.79 14.83
CA PHE A 92 6.20 -0.37 13.43
C PHE A 92 6.73 1.06 13.26
N LYS A 93 6.19 2.04 13.99
CA LYS A 93 6.63 3.45 13.92
C LYS A 93 8.09 3.62 14.33
N THR A 94 8.49 2.95 15.40
CA THR A 94 9.89 3.02 15.89
C THR A 94 10.84 2.46 14.85
N ALA A 95 10.50 1.32 14.25
CA ALA A 95 11.30 0.73 13.19
C ALA A 95 11.37 1.66 11.97
N LEU A 96 10.21 2.18 11.52
CA LEU A 96 10.15 3.05 10.34
C LEU A 96 10.98 4.32 10.53
N LEU A 97 10.96 4.90 11.73
CA LEU A 97 11.78 6.05 12.08
C LEU A 97 13.28 5.72 12.04
N GLN A 98 13.71 4.59 12.61
CA GLN A 98 15.11 4.15 12.55
C GLN A 98 15.60 3.95 11.11
N ARG A 99 14.73 3.41 10.24
CA ARG A 99 15.03 3.27 8.81
C ARG A 99 15.17 4.62 8.13
N LEU A 100 14.26 5.56 8.40
CA LEU A 100 14.35 6.93 7.89
C LEU A 100 15.63 7.62 8.32
N GLU A 101 16.05 7.50 9.58
CA GLU A 101 17.31 8.07 10.07
C GLU A 101 18.53 7.53 9.31
N ARG A 102 18.54 6.22 9.02
CA ARG A 102 19.63 5.57 8.26
C ARG A 102 19.66 6.01 6.78
N GLU A 103 18.49 6.17 6.17
CA GLU A 103 18.36 6.49 4.73
C GLU A 103 18.47 7.99 4.43
N ASN A 104 18.33 8.88 5.42
CA ASN A 104 18.28 10.31 5.18
C ASN A 104 19.58 10.86 4.56
N GLU A 105 20.73 10.65 5.21
CA GLU A 105 22.02 11.15 4.73
C GLU A 105 22.47 10.62 3.35
N PRO A 106 22.39 9.31 3.05
CA PRO A 106 22.77 8.82 1.72
C PRO A 106 21.85 9.35 0.62
N THR A 107 20.54 9.45 0.88
CA THR A 107 19.59 9.98 -0.11
C THR A 107 19.73 11.49 -0.31
N LEU A 108 20.09 12.24 0.73
CA LEU A 108 20.42 13.66 0.64
C LEU A 108 21.66 13.91 -0.23
N ARG A 109 22.71 13.12 -0.03
CA ARG A 109 23.95 13.23 -0.83
C ARG A 109 23.73 12.90 -2.31
N GLY A 110 22.81 11.99 -2.61
CA GLY A 110 22.42 11.63 -3.97
C GLY A 110 21.38 12.55 -4.62
N ARG A 111 20.97 13.65 -3.97
CA ARG A 111 19.91 14.53 -4.48
C ARG A 111 20.35 15.25 -5.75
N ALA A 112 19.51 15.22 -6.79
CA ALA A 112 19.79 15.88 -8.06
C ALA A 112 19.37 17.37 -8.07
N ARG A 113 18.35 17.74 -7.28
CA ARG A 113 17.79 19.11 -7.23
C ARG A 113 18.14 19.84 -5.93
N LYS A 114 17.83 21.13 -5.89
CA LYS A 114 18.12 22.01 -4.74
C LYS A 114 17.22 21.76 -3.53
N SER A 115 15.96 21.33 -3.75
CA SER A 115 14.99 21.06 -2.69
C SER A 115 14.24 19.76 -2.94
N ASP A 116 13.74 19.14 -1.87
CA ASP A 116 12.92 17.93 -1.96
C ASP A 116 11.64 18.15 -2.77
N ALA A 117 11.00 19.33 -2.62
CA ALA A 117 9.82 19.69 -3.39
C ALA A 117 10.08 19.66 -4.90
N ARG A 118 11.22 20.21 -5.35
CA ARG A 118 11.59 20.22 -6.78
C ARG A 118 12.00 18.83 -7.28
N GLU A 119 12.60 18.00 -6.43
CA GLU A 119 12.95 16.61 -6.76
C GLU A 119 11.69 15.79 -7.07
N ILE A 120 10.69 15.83 -6.17
CA ILE A 120 9.45 15.08 -6.34
C ILE A 120 8.58 15.63 -7.48
N GLN A 121 8.57 16.96 -7.71
CA GLN A 121 7.90 17.56 -8.88
C GLN A 121 8.48 17.04 -10.20
N ALA A 122 9.81 17.08 -10.34
CA ALA A 122 10.49 16.60 -11.54
C ALA A 122 10.26 15.10 -11.77
N PHE A 123 10.31 14.31 -10.69
CA PHE A 123 10.04 12.88 -10.76
C PHE A 123 8.60 12.59 -11.17
N TYR A 124 7.62 13.31 -10.61
CA TYR A 124 6.21 13.15 -10.98
C TYR A 124 5.96 13.44 -12.46
N GLN A 125 6.52 14.54 -12.98
CA GLN A 125 6.42 14.88 -14.41
C GLN A 125 7.05 13.79 -15.29
N HIS A 126 8.23 13.29 -14.91
CA HIS A 126 8.88 12.21 -15.64
C HIS A 126 8.05 10.91 -15.62
N TYR A 127 7.52 10.55 -14.45
CA TYR A 127 6.68 9.37 -14.27
C TYR A 127 5.40 9.46 -15.12
N TYR A 128 4.73 10.61 -15.12
CA TYR A 128 3.52 10.83 -15.89
C TYR A 128 3.75 10.66 -17.39
N LYS A 129 4.83 11.26 -17.93
CA LYS A 129 5.18 11.12 -19.35
C LYS A 129 5.56 9.69 -19.72
N LYS A 130 6.35 9.02 -18.87
CA LYS A 130 6.88 7.69 -19.14
C LYS A 130 5.84 6.58 -19.02
N TYR A 131 4.98 6.64 -18.01
CA TYR A 131 4.02 5.58 -17.71
C TYR A 131 2.62 5.94 -18.17
N ILE A 132 2.06 7.08 -17.74
CA ILE A 132 0.66 7.40 -18.02
C ILE A 132 0.45 7.76 -19.50
N GLN A 133 1.25 8.67 -20.05
CA GLN A 133 1.10 9.05 -21.48
C GLN A 133 1.44 7.88 -22.41
N ALA A 134 2.50 7.12 -22.11
CA ALA A 134 2.87 5.97 -22.94
C ALA A 134 1.79 4.88 -22.94
N LEU A 135 1.26 4.52 -21.76
CA LEU A 135 0.23 3.49 -21.64
C LEU A 135 -1.13 3.95 -22.19
N GLN A 136 -1.41 5.25 -22.19
CA GLN A 136 -2.64 5.78 -22.80
C GLN A 136 -2.60 5.71 -24.34
N ASN A 137 -1.41 5.69 -24.94
CA ASN A 137 -1.24 5.60 -26.39
C ASN A 137 -1.25 4.14 -26.91
N VAL A 138 -1.07 3.14 -26.05
CA VAL A 138 -1.03 1.72 -26.40
C VAL A 138 -2.39 1.10 -26.08
N SER A 139 -3.18 0.76 -27.10
CA SER A 139 -4.58 0.34 -26.95
C SER A 139 -4.79 -1.13 -26.51
N ASP A 140 -3.76 -1.78 -25.96
CA ASP A 140 -3.80 -3.22 -25.69
C ASP A 140 -4.31 -3.58 -24.29
N GLN A 141 -5.16 -4.61 -24.24
CA GLN A 141 -5.86 -5.08 -23.04
C GLN A 141 -4.93 -5.54 -21.91
N VAL A 142 -3.74 -6.04 -22.26
CA VAL A 142 -2.74 -6.58 -21.33
C VAL A 142 -2.15 -5.48 -20.44
N ASP A 143 -2.14 -4.24 -20.92
CA ASP A 143 -1.58 -3.10 -20.20
C ASP A 143 -2.58 -2.42 -19.27
N ARG A 144 -3.84 -2.86 -19.22
CA ARG A 144 -4.85 -2.26 -18.34
C ARG A 144 -4.53 -2.43 -16.86
N ALA A 145 -4.02 -3.60 -16.46
CA ALA A 145 -3.57 -3.84 -15.09
C ALA A 145 -2.35 -2.97 -14.73
N GLN A 146 -1.42 -2.81 -15.68
CA GLN A 146 -0.27 -1.93 -15.51
C GLN A 146 -0.68 -0.46 -15.42
N LEU A 147 -1.68 -0.05 -16.20
CA LEU A 147 -2.25 1.29 -16.19
C LEU A 147 -2.97 1.58 -14.87
N THR A 148 -3.81 0.67 -14.37
CA THR A 148 -4.43 0.80 -13.04
C THR A 148 -3.35 0.93 -11.96
N LYS A 149 -2.30 0.11 -12.02
CA LYS A 149 -1.16 0.21 -11.10
C LYS A 149 -0.47 1.57 -11.22
N ALA A 150 -0.18 2.03 -12.43
CA ALA A 150 0.47 3.32 -12.67
C ALA A 150 -0.36 4.50 -12.13
N TYR A 151 -1.69 4.45 -12.28
CA TYR A 151 -2.58 5.44 -11.70
C TYR A 151 -2.61 5.40 -10.16
N GLN A 152 -2.60 4.21 -9.55
CA GLN A 152 -2.48 4.07 -8.09
C GLN A 152 -1.16 4.68 -7.59
N THR A 153 -0.05 4.36 -8.25
CA THR A 153 1.27 4.92 -7.94
C THR A 153 1.30 6.44 -8.10
N ALA A 154 0.75 6.97 -9.20
CA ALA A 154 0.67 8.41 -9.44
C ALA A 154 -0.16 9.14 -8.38
N ASN A 155 -1.29 8.57 -7.94
CA ASN A 155 -2.10 9.14 -6.86
C ASN A 155 -1.30 9.27 -5.56
N VAL A 156 -0.57 8.23 -5.17
CA VAL A 156 0.30 8.25 -3.98
C VAL A 156 1.40 9.30 -4.13
N LEU A 157 2.08 9.35 -5.28
CA LEU A 157 3.14 10.33 -5.52
C LEU A 157 2.61 11.76 -5.45
N PHE A 158 1.39 12.01 -5.94
CA PHE A 158 0.76 13.31 -5.86
C PHE A 158 0.37 13.69 -4.42
N GLU A 159 -0.12 12.75 -3.61
CA GLU A 159 -0.36 12.98 -2.18
C GLU A 159 0.92 13.41 -1.45
N VAL A 160 2.03 12.70 -1.70
CA VAL A 160 3.35 13.01 -1.11
C VAL A 160 3.84 14.38 -1.59
N LEU A 161 3.73 14.66 -2.89
CA LEU A 161 4.08 15.96 -3.47
C LEU A 161 3.33 17.10 -2.77
N LYS A 162 2.01 16.96 -2.59
CA LYS A 162 1.18 17.97 -1.93
C LYS A 162 1.64 18.22 -0.48
N ALA A 163 1.96 17.16 0.26
CA ALA A 163 2.43 17.27 1.64
C ALA A 163 3.80 17.99 1.72
N VAL A 164 4.77 17.58 0.91
CA VAL A 164 6.12 18.19 0.88
C VAL A 164 6.05 19.66 0.44
N THR A 165 5.17 19.97 -0.50
CA THR A 165 5.03 21.32 -1.04
C THR A 165 4.41 22.28 -0.01
N GLN A 166 3.42 21.80 0.77
CA GLN A 166 2.85 22.54 1.89
C GLN A 166 3.90 22.87 2.97
N GLN A 167 4.82 21.94 3.26
CA GLN A 167 5.87 22.15 4.26
C GLN A 167 6.92 23.18 3.83
N HIS A 168 7.22 23.27 2.53
CA HIS A 168 8.28 24.15 2.00
C HIS A 168 7.77 25.46 1.38
N SER A 169 6.46 25.73 1.41
CA SER A 169 5.85 26.93 0.81
C SER A 169 6.24 27.16 -0.66
N VAL A 170 6.44 26.07 -1.40
CA VAL A 170 6.70 26.10 -2.84
C VAL A 170 5.36 26.03 -3.56
N GLU A 171 5.20 26.64 -4.74
CA GLU A 171 4.00 26.43 -5.54
C GLU A 171 4.11 25.15 -6.39
N VAL A 172 3.02 24.39 -6.47
CA VAL A 172 2.92 23.26 -7.40
C VAL A 172 2.63 23.82 -8.79
N ASP A 173 3.38 23.39 -9.78
CA ASP A 173 3.14 23.79 -11.17
C ASP A 173 1.71 23.40 -11.58
N HIS A 174 0.98 24.34 -12.22
CA HIS A 174 -0.43 24.16 -12.59
C HIS A 174 -0.66 22.91 -13.47
N GLU A 175 0.31 22.58 -14.34
CA GLU A 175 0.28 21.39 -15.19
C GLU A 175 0.21 20.08 -14.37
N ILE A 176 0.87 20.02 -13.22
CA ILE A 176 0.87 18.85 -12.35
C ILE A 176 -0.49 18.70 -11.66
N LEU A 177 -1.12 19.83 -11.31
CA LEU A 177 -2.44 19.84 -10.69
C LEU A 177 -3.50 19.28 -11.67
N GLU A 178 -3.50 19.77 -12.90
CA GLU A 178 -4.42 19.30 -13.94
C GLU A 178 -4.20 17.82 -14.29
N ALA A 179 -2.93 17.39 -14.40
CA ALA A 179 -2.58 15.99 -14.62
C ALA A 179 -3.07 15.08 -13.48
N ALA A 180 -2.96 15.54 -12.24
CA ALA A 180 -3.43 14.80 -11.07
C ALA A 180 -4.97 14.70 -11.04
N ASP A 181 -5.69 15.74 -11.42
CA ASP A 181 -7.15 15.70 -11.52
C ASP A 181 -7.60 14.70 -12.61
N LYS A 182 -6.96 14.71 -13.79
CA LYS A 182 -7.19 13.71 -14.85
C LYS A 182 -6.92 12.28 -14.36
N VAL A 183 -5.82 12.07 -13.65
CA VAL A 183 -5.49 10.77 -13.05
C VAL A 183 -6.56 10.35 -12.06
N LYS A 184 -6.99 11.25 -11.18
CA LYS A 184 -8.00 10.97 -10.16
C LYS A 184 -9.35 10.59 -10.77
N GLU A 185 -9.76 11.26 -11.83
CA GLU A 185 -10.97 10.91 -12.58
C GLU A 185 -10.85 9.52 -13.22
N LYS A 186 -9.74 9.25 -13.90
CA LYS A 186 -9.49 7.93 -14.52
C LYS A 186 -9.33 6.80 -13.51
N THR A 187 -8.77 7.03 -12.32
CA THR A 187 -8.67 5.99 -11.30
C THR A 187 -10.04 5.53 -10.80
N LYS A 188 -11.03 6.42 -10.75
CA LYS A 188 -12.41 6.03 -10.37
C LYS A 188 -13.06 5.11 -11.41
N ILE A 189 -12.64 5.27 -12.66
CA ILE A 189 -13.08 4.53 -13.84
C ILE A 189 -12.42 3.12 -13.82
N TYR A 190 -11.11 3.04 -13.58
CA TYR A 190 -10.33 1.79 -13.56
C TYR A 190 -10.31 1.01 -12.22
N LEU A 191 -11.47 0.80 -11.58
CA LEU A 191 -11.53 0.03 -10.32
C LEU A 191 -11.23 -1.47 -10.52
N PRO A 192 -10.39 -2.10 -9.67
CA PRO A 192 -9.96 -3.50 -9.84
C PRO A 192 -11.05 -4.57 -9.83
N PHE A 193 -12.27 -4.26 -9.37
CA PHE A 193 -13.36 -5.23 -9.23
C PHE A 193 -14.43 -5.16 -10.33
N ASN A 194 -14.17 -4.43 -11.42
CA ASN A 194 -15.10 -4.39 -12.55
C ASN A 194 -14.94 -5.62 -13.44
N ILE A 195 -15.76 -6.65 -13.17
CA ILE A 195 -15.96 -7.83 -14.03
C ILE A 195 -16.45 -7.39 -15.43
N LEU A 196 -17.13 -6.25 -15.51
CA LEU A 196 -17.53 -5.60 -16.76
C LEU A 196 -16.80 -4.26 -16.90
N PRO A 197 -16.04 -4.07 -17.98
CA PRO A 197 -15.32 -2.83 -18.21
C PRO A 197 -16.30 -1.77 -18.71
N LEU A 198 -16.88 -1.00 -17.79
CA LEU A 198 -17.88 0.05 -18.07
C LEU A 198 -17.27 1.38 -18.57
N ASP A 199 -15.98 1.40 -18.89
CA ASP A 199 -15.33 2.65 -19.31
C ASP A 199 -15.67 2.96 -20.77
N PRO A 200 -15.82 4.24 -21.17
CA PRO A 200 -16.16 4.63 -22.54
C PRO A 200 -15.18 4.10 -23.60
N ASP A 201 -13.89 3.93 -23.24
CA ASP A 201 -12.86 3.35 -24.13
C ASP A 201 -12.88 1.80 -24.14
N SER A 202 -13.68 1.16 -23.30
CA SER A 202 -13.77 -0.30 -23.18
C SER A 202 -14.73 -0.97 -24.15
N GLY A 203 -15.49 -0.19 -24.94
CA GLY A 203 -16.40 -0.73 -25.95
C GLY A 203 -15.72 -1.66 -26.96
N ASN A 204 -14.39 -1.59 -27.11
CA ASN A 204 -13.62 -2.44 -28.01
C ASN A 204 -13.10 -3.75 -27.38
N GLN A 205 -13.34 -4.00 -26.09
CA GLN A 205 -12.91 -5.22 -25.40
C GLN A 205 -13.63 -6.45 -25.98
N ALA A 206 -12.90 -7.55 -26.18
CA ALA A 206 -13.46 -8.78 -26.76
C ALA A 206 -14.68 -9.31 -25.97
N VAL A 207 -14.72 -9.04 -24.66
CA VAL A 207 -15.87 -9.35 -23.80
C VAL A 207 -17.13 -8.58 -24.23
N MET A 208 -17.04 -7.30 -24.59
CA MET A 208 -18.19 -6.50 -25.05
C MET A 208 -18.62 -6.84 -26.48
N LYS A 209 -17.79 -7.60 -27.23
CA LYS A 209 -18.11 -8.08 -28.59
C LYS A 209 -18.81 -9.44 -28.61
N PHE A 210 -19.00 -10.08 -27.45
CA PHE A 210 -19.83 -11.28 -27.38
C PHE A 210 -21.29 -10.88 -27.64
N PRO A 211 -21.97 -11.51 -28.61
CA PRO A 211 -23.36 -11.20 -28.91
C PRO A 211 -24.31 -11.52 -27.74
N GLU A 212 -23.90 -12.34 -26.76
CA GLU A 212 -24.68 -12.59 -25.54
C GLU A 212 -24.62 -11.44 -24.51
N LEU A 213 -23.71 -10.47 -24.68
CA LEU A 213 -23.54 -9.30 -23.82
C LEU A 213 -23.99 -7.99 -24.49
N ASP A 214 -24.89 -8.08 -25.47
CA ASP A 214 -25.60 -6.91 -26.00
C ASP A 214 -26.35 -6.19 -24.86
N ASP A 215 -26.43 -4.86 -24.93
CA ASP A 215 -27.14 -4.01 -23.96
C ASP A 215 -28.58 -4.50 -23.76
N ASN A 216 -29.17 -5.10 -24.80
CA ASN A 216 -30.49 -5.72 -24.74
C ASN A 216 -30.51 -6.97 -23.83
N ALA A 217 -29.49 -7.83 -23.90
CA ALA A 217 -29.37 -9.02 -23.07
C ALA A 217 -29.13 -8.65 -21.59
N LEU A 218 -28.26 -7.66 -21.33
CA LEU A 218 -28.03 -7.13 -19.98
C LEU A 218 -29.32 -6.54 -19.39
N ASN A 219 -30.03 -5.72 -20.17
CA ASN A 219 -31.32 -5.14 -19.77
C ASN A 219 -32.35 -6.22 -19.44
N GLU A 220 -32.37 -7.32 -20.20
CA GLU A 220 -33.33 -8.40 -20.00
C GLU A 220 -33.05 -9.20 -18.72
N VAL A 221 -31.77 -9.47 -18.42
CA VAL A 221 -31.36 -10.10 -17.15
C VAL A 221 -31.68 -9.21 -15.97
N MET A 222 -31.38 -7.91 -16.06
CA MET A 222 -31.68 -6.93 -15.00
C MET A 222 -33.19 -6.83 -14.75
N LYS A 223 -34.02 -6.79 -15.80
CA LYS A 223 -35.49 -6.84 -15.68
C LYS A 223 -35.96 -8.10 -14.97
N LYS A 224 -35.42 -9.27 -15.33
CA LYS A 224 -35.77 -10.55 -14.67
C LYS A 224 -35.39 -10.55 -13.20
N LEU A 225 -34.21 -10.02 -12.86
CA LEU A 225 -33.70 -9.95 -11.50
C LEU A 225 -34.58 -9.02 -10.63
N PHE A 226 -34.90 -7.82 -11.11
CA PHE A 226 -35.80 -6.91 -10.41
C PHE A 226 -37.22 -7.46 -10.26
N LYS A 227 -37.73 -8.17 -11.28
CA LYS A 227 -39.04 -8.82 -11.20
C LYS A 227 -39.05 -9.95 -10.17
N ASN A 228 -37.97 -10.73 -10.07
CA ASN A 228 -37.81 -11.77 -9.06
C ASN A 228 -37.75 -11.17 -7.65
N TYR A 229 -36.94 -10.13 -7.47
CA TYR A 229 -36.86 -9.38 -6.21
C TYR A 229 -38.23 -8.82 -5.77
N LYS A 230 -38.98 -8.17 -6.68
CA LYS A 230 -40.33 -7.67 -6.38
C LYS A 230 -41.30 -8.80 -6.00
N LYS A 231 -41.19 -9.99 -6.61
CA LYS A 231 -41.99 -11.17 -6.20
C LYS A 231 -41.61 -11.65 -4.81
N TRP A 232 -40.33 -11.72 -4.49
CA TRP A 232 -39.83 -12.09 -3.16
C TRP A 232 -40.28 -11.11 -2.08
N CYS A 233 -40.22 -9.80 -2.34
CA CYS A 233 -40.75 -8.78 -1.45
C CYS A 233 -42.24 -8.98 -1.17
N LYS A 234 -43.05 -9.29 -2.20
CA LYS A 234 -44.47 -9.61 -2.02
C LYS A 234 -44.70 -10.90 -1.23
N TYR A 235 -43.89 -11.93 -1.46
CA TYR A 235 -44.00 -13.20 -0.73
C TYR A 235 -43.68 -13.03 0.77
N LEU A 236 -42.71 -12.18 1.10
CA LEU A 236 -42.32 -11.86 2.48
C LEU A 236 -43.13 -10.72 3.11
N ASP A 237 -44.14 -10.20 2.41
CA ASP A 237 -44.97 -9.04 2.81
C ASP A 237 -44.15 -7.78 3.19
N ARG A 238 -43.08 -7.52 2.43
CA ARG A 238 -42.20 -6.34 2.59
C ARG A 238 -42.35 -5.37 1.42
N LYS A 239 -42.31 -4.07 1.71
CA LYS A 239 -42.22 -3.02 0.67
C LYS A 239 -40.88 -3.13 -0.06
N SER A 240 -40.90 -3.10 -1.40
CA SER A 240 -39.68 -3.07 -2.20
C SER A 240 -38.98 -1.72 -2.06
N SER A 241 -37.65 -1.72 -1.91
CA SER A 241 -36.81 -0.51 -1.90
C SER A 241 -36.42 -0.03 -3.30
N LEU A 242 -36.84 -0.75 -4.34
CA LEU A 242 -36.76 -0.29 -5.72
C LEU A 242 -37.96 0.62 -5.99
N TRP A 243 -37.67 1.85 -6.39
CA TRP A 243 -38.65 2.84 -6.84
C TRP A 243 -39.48 2.36 -8.05
#